data_AF-A0A1Y1W0W4-F1
#
_entry.id   AF-A0A1Y1W0W4-F1
#
_cell.length_a   1.000
_cell.length_b   1.000
_cell.length_c   1.000
_cell.angle_alpha   90.00
_cell.angle_beta   90.00
_cell.angle_gamma   90.00
#
_symmetry.space_group_name_H-M   'P 1'
#
loop_
_entity.id
_entity.type
_entity.pdbx_description
1 polymer ?
#
loop_
_entity_poly.entity_id
_entity_poly.type
_entity_poly.pdbx_seq_one_letter_code
_entity_poly.pdbx_strand_id
1 'polypeptide(L)'
;MYMVQTCRPFLTSFRMRVPCKAIDTRVFDLTPYHIEIVQRNAPVLQRLRVVLDRPETFRQLVLRGDGMPIVFPCLRTLKMNSPESTAAAQSSVDASPSGAIFPELELLYLNMRYPFENDVLFRGNKNSLRLPENTGFRTNSQYACPL
;
A
#
# COMPACT_ATOMS: atom_id res chain seq x y z
N MET A 1 25.31 41.76 -9.56
CA MET A 1 25.81 40.60 -8.78
C MET A 1 24.64 40.06 -7.99
N TYR A 2 23.99 39.00 -8.48
CA TYR A 2 22.78 38.45 -7.86
C TYR A 2 23.15 37.30 -6.92
N MET A 3 22.86 37.45 -5.62
CA MET A 3 22.96 36.37 -4.66
C MET A 3 21.82 35.38 -4.89
N VAL A 4 22.16 34.18 -5.39
CA VAL A 4 21.24 33.05 -5.42
C VAL A 4 21.23 32.44 -4.02
N GLN A 5 20.23 32.82 -3.23
CA GLN A 5 20.00 32.27 -1.90
C GLN A 5 19.42 30.86 -2.06
N THR A 6 20.26 29.84 -1.90
CA THR A 6 19.85 28.43 -1.92
C THR A 6 19.06 28.11 -0.66
N CYS A 7 17.74 28.06 -0.79
CA CYS A 7 16.86 27.50 0.24
C CYS A 7 17.22 26.04 0.48
N ARG A 8 17.90 25.75 1.58
CA ARG A 8 18.08 24.39 2.08
C ARG A 8 16.70 23.83 2.49
N PRO A 9 16.32 22.62 2.03
CA PRO A 9 15.14 21.96 2.56
C PRO A 9 15.44 21.62 4.02
N PHE A 10 14.78 22.31 4.95
CA PHE A 10 14.71 21.89 6.33
C PHE A 10 14.02 20.52 6.36
N LEU A 11 14.82 19.47 6.54
CA LEU A 11 14.34 18.16 6.98
C LEU A 11 13.87 18.31 8.42
N THR A 12 12.71 18.95 8.62
CA THR A 12 12.02 18.93 9.91
C THR A 12 11.67 17.48 10.20
N SER A 13 12.46 16.89 11.11
CA SER A 13 12.16 15.63 11.77
C SER A 13 10.81 15.77 12.48
N PHE A 14 9.72 15.47 11.77
CA PHE A 14 8.41 15.23 12.36
C PHE A 14 8.51 13.96 13.19
N ARG A 15 8.93 14.08 14.44
CA ARG A 15 8.76 13.04 15.45
C ARG A 15 7.28 13.00 15.79
N MET A 16 6.51 12.18 15.08
CA MET A 16 5.21 11.74 15.59
C MET A 16 5.45 11.07 16.94
N ARG A 17 5.01 11.71 18.03
CA ARG A 17 5.23 11.22 19.41
C ARG A 17 4.37 10.01 19.75
N VAL A 18 3.43 9.64 18.89
CA VAL A 18 2.51 8.53 19.11
C VAL A 18 2.51 7.62 17.88
N PRO A 19 2.80 6.32 18.03
CA PRO A 19 2.69 5.36 16.94
C PRO A 19 1.24 5.27 16.44
N CYS A 20 1.03 5.48 15.14
CA CYS A 20 -0.30 5.45 14.53
C CYS A 20 -0.66 4.02 14.14
N LYS A 21 -1.62 3.41 14.85
CA LYS A 21 -2.13 2.06 14.53
C LYS A 21 -3.09 2.05 13.34
N ALA A 22 -3.64 3.20 12.94
CA ALA A 22 -4.58 3.29 11.83
C ALA A 22 -4.29 4.55 11.01
N ILE A 23 -4.23 4.39 9.69
CA ILE A 23 -4.08 5.49 8.73
C ILE A 23 -5.18 5.36 7.67
N ASP A 24 -5.92 6.44 7.44
CA ASP A 24 -6.93 6.57 6.39
C ASP A 24 -6.54 7.76 5.50
N THR A 25 -5.97 7.48 4.33
CA THR A 25 -5.66 8.51 3.34
C THR A 25 -6.84 8.66 2.40
N ARG A 26 -7.64 9.71 2.63
CA ARG A 26 -8.78 10.07 1.79
C ARG A 26 -8.40 11.01 0.64
N VAL A 27 -7.17 11.50 0.65
CA VAL A 27 -6.64 12.37 -0.40
C VAL A 27 -6.28 11.50 -1.60
N PHE A 28 -6.72 11.92 -2.79
CA PHE A 28 -6.56 11.18 -4.04
C PHE A 28 -5.09 11.09 -4.48
N ASP A 29 -4.23 12.00 -4.02
CA ASP A 29 -2.79 12.00 -4.30
C ASP A 29 -1.96 11.67 -3.05
N LEU A 30 -1.48 10.43 -3.00
CA LEU A 30 -0.45 10.02 -2.05
C LEU A 30 0.89 10.64 -2.45
N THR A 31 1.18 11.83 -1.92
CA THR A 31 2.50 12.45 -2.11
C THR A 31 3.61 11.60 -1.46
N PRO A 32 4.89 11.74 -1.88
CA PRO A 32 6.02 11.03 -1.28
C PRO A 32 6.10 11.17 0.24
N TYR A 33 5.64 12.30 0.78
CA TYR A 33 5.56 12.55 2.21
C TYR A 33 4.55 11.63 2.92
N HIS A 34 3.38 11.40 2.32
CA HIS A 34 2.39 10.48 2.88
C HIS A 34 2.87 9.03 2.84
N ILE A 35 3.55 8.64 1.77
CA ILE A 35 4.18 7.33 1.65
C ILE A 35 5.18 7.14 2.79
N GLU A 36 6.06 8.11 3.01
CA GLU A 36 7.04 8.06 4.10
C GLU A 36 6.38 7.92 5.48
N ILE A 37 5.27 8.63 5.73
CA ILE A 37 4.48 8.49 6.95
C ILE A 37 3.98 7.06 7.14
N VAL A 38 3.40 6.45 6.10
CA VAL A 38 2.89 5.07 6.17
C VAL A 38 4.03 4.10 6.44
N GLN A 39 5.13 4.21 5.70
CA GLN A 39 6.31 3.36 5.84
C GLN A 39 6.95 3.46 7.24
N ARG A 40 7.07 4.68 7.78
CA ARG A 40 7.58 4.89 9.15
C ARG A 40 6.71 4.23 10.22
N ASN A 41 5.41 4.09 9.98
CA ASN A 41 4.48 3.44 10.90
C ASN A 41 4.30 1.93 10.62
N ALA A 42 4.95 1.37 9.59
CA ALA A 42 4.76 -0.04 9.20
C ALA A 42 4.83 -1.06 10.36
N PRO A 43 5.77 -0.96 11.32
CA PRO A 43 5.88 -1.94 12.42
C PRO A 43 4.68 -1.99 13.37
N VAL A 44 3.89 -0.93 13.44
CA VAL A 44 2.79 -0.76 14.41
C VAL A 44 1.42 -0.57 13.74
N LEU A 45 1.42 -0.38 12.42
CA LEU A 45 0.22 -0.10 11.64
C LEU A 45 -0.65 -1.36 11.56
N GLN A 46 -1.90 -1.25 12.01
CA GLN A 46 -2.89 -2.33 12.02
C GLN A 46 -3.95 -2.17 10.93
N ARG A 47 -4.27 -0.93 10.57
CA ARG A 47 -5.29 -0.61 9.56
C ARG A 47 -4.75 0.44 8.59
N LEU A 48 -4.79 0.13 7.31
CA LEU A 48 -4.40 1.03 6.24
C LEU A 48 -5.54 1.12 5.23
N ARG A 49 -6.07 2.32 5.06
CA ARG A 49 -6.95 2.66 3.95
C ARG A 49 -6.25 3.69 3.09
N VAL A 50 -6.10 3.37 1.81
CA VAL A 50 -5.47 4.25 0.83
C VAL A 50 -6.36 4.42 -0.39
N VAL A 51 -6.45 5.66 -0.84
CA VAL A 51 -6.91 6.00 -2.18
C VAL A 51 -5.65 6.26 -3.01
N LEU A 52 -5.55 5.57 -4.14
CA LEU A 52 -4.40 5.59 -5.03
C LEU A 52 -4.85 6.16 -6.37
N ASP A 53 -4.17 7.19 -6.82
CA ASP A 53 -4.26 7.70 -8.19
C ASP A 53 -3.85 6.62 -9.19
N ARG A 54 -2.74 5.93 -8.90
CA ARG A 54 -2.13 4.94 -9.80
C ARG A 54 -1.72 3.67 -9.04
N PRO A 55 -1.77 2.47 -9.68
CA PRO A 55 -1.29 1.23 -9.08
C PRO A 55 0.19 1.28 -8.67
N GLU A 56 1.04 2.01 -9.39
CA GLU A 56 2.48 2.14 -9.11
C GLU A 56 2.75 2.85 -7.78
N THR A 57 1.86 3.76 -7.37
CA THR A 57 1.95 4.46 -6.08
C THR A 57 1.90 3.45 -4.92
N PHE A 58 1.18 2.34 -5.09
CA PHE A 58 1.17 1.28 -4.09
C PHE A 58 2.50 0.53 -4.00
N ARG A 59 3.22 0.37 -5.12
CA ARG A 59 4.56 -0.22 -5.10
C ARG A 59 5.51 0.63 -4.27
N GLN A 60 5.47 1.96 -4.46
CA GLN A 60 6.24 2.89 -3.64
C GLN A 60 5.87 2.81 -2.15
N LEU A 61 4.64 2.43 -1.82
CA LEU A 61 4.21 2.24 -0.43
C LEU A 61 4.86 1.02 0.23
N VAL A 62 5.01 -0.08 -0.52
CA VAL A 62 5.51 -1.37 0.03
C VAL A 62 6.96 -1.67 -0.30
N LEU A 63 7.60 -0.89 -1.17
CA LEU A 63 9.02 -1.01 -1.52
C LEU A 63 9.78 0.22 -1.06
N ARG A 64 10.99 0.02 -0.57
CA ARG A 64 11.95 1.11 -0.39
C ARG A 64 12.57 1.52 -1.72
N GLY A 65 13.25 2.67 -1.72
CA GLY A 65 13.97 3.15 -2.91
C GLY A 65 15.10 2.23 -3.39
N ASP A 66 15.53 1.26 -2.57
CA ASP A 66 16.50 0.20 -2.93
C ASP A 66 15.82 -1.06 -3.48
N GLY A 67 14.50 -1.07 -3.63
CA GLY A 67 13.72 -2.23 -4.09
C GLY A 67 13.44 -3.26 -2.99
N MET A 68 13.92 -3.06 -1.75
CA MET A 68 13.65 -3.98 -0.66
C MET A 68 12.21 -3.83 -0.14
N PRO A 69 11.51 -4.94 0.15
CA PRO A 69 10.15 -4.88 0.68
C PRO A 69 10.11 -4.32 2.10
N ILE A 70 9.09 -3.52 2.36
CA ILE A 70 8.75 -2.99 3.68
C ILE A 70 7.71 -3.93 4.28
N VAL A 71 8.08 -4.62 5.34
CA VAL A 71 7.15 -5.53 6.04
C VAL A 71 6.24 -4.74 6.97
N PHE A 72 4.95 -5.06 6.93
CA PHE A 72 3.91 -4.52 7.79
C PHE A 72 3.44 -5.62 8.76
N PRO A 73 4.21 -5.91 9.82
CA PRO A 73 4.03 -7.11 10.64
C PRO A 73 2.72 -7.13 11.45
N CYS A 74 2.10 -5.97 11.67
CA CYS A 74 0.87 -5.87 12.47
C CYS A 74 -0.37 -5.54 11.63
N LEU A 75 -0.24 -5.41 10.31
CA LEU A 75 -1.34 -4.93 9.47
C LEU A 75 -2.37 -6.02 9.24
N ARG A 76 -3.57 -5.81 9.78
CA ARG A 76 -4.71 -6.72 9.69
C ARG A 76 -5.72 -6.33 8.64
N THR A 77 -5.84 -5.03 8.35
CA THR A 77 -6.82 -4.52 7.38
C THR A 77 -6.13 -3.64 6.36
N LEU A 78 -6.19 -4.03 5.09
CA LEU A 78 -5.74 -3.24 3.96
C LEU A 78 -6.94 -2.93 3.04
N LYS A 79 -7.23 -1.65 2.83
CA LYS A 79 -8.25 -1.19 1.89
C LYS A 79 -7.60 -0.29 0.85
N MET A 80 -7.70 -0.68 -0.42
CA MET A 80 -7.20 0.10 -1.55
C MET A 80 -8.36 0.49 -2.47
N ASN A 81 -8.35 1.72 -2.93
CA ASN A 81 -9.32 2.25 -3.87
C ASN A 81 -8.58 3.05 -4.94
N SER A 82 -8.91 2.87 -6.22
CA SER A 82 -8.40 3.72 -7.29
C SER A 82 -9.57 4.15 -8.20
N PRO A 83 -9.87 5.46 -8.29
CA PRO A 83 -10.99 5.94 -9.10
C PRO A 83 -10.75 5.74 -10.61
N GLU A 84 -9.51 5.64 -11.06
CA GLU A 84 -9.14 5.57 -12.49
C GLU A 84 -9.02 4.14 -13.04
N SER A 85 -9.31 3.10 -12.26
CA SER A 85 -9.03 1.69 -12.59
C SER A 85 -9.83 1.08 -13.77
N THR A 86 -10.43 1.88 -14.65
CA THR A 86 -11.13 1.39 -15.86
C THR A 86 -10.27 1.40 -17.13
N ALA A 87 -9.17 2.15 -17.18
CA ALA A 87 -8.25 2.13 -18.32
C ALA A 87 -7.17 1.06 -18.13
N ALA A 88 -6.89 0.29 -19.18
CA ALA A 88 -5.96 -0.85 -19.19
C ALA A 88 -4.49 -0.42 -18.97
N ALA A 89 -4.15 -0.01 -17.74
CA ALA A 89 -2.76 0.08 -17.32
C ALA A 89 -2.17 -1.33 -17.35
N GLN A 90 -1.22 -1.53 -18.27
CA GLN A 90 -0.42 -2.74 -18.36
C GLN A 90 0.34 -2.86 -17.03
N SER A 91 0.19 -3.99 -16.34
CA SER A 91 1.07 -4.31 -15.22
C SER A 91 2.49 -4.30 -15.74
N SER A 92 3.31 -3.33 -15.31
CA SER A 92 4.73 -3.37 -15.61
C SER A 92 5.31 -4.61 -14.95
N VAL A 93 5.96 -5.44 -15.76
CA VAL A 93 6.61 -6.74 -15.46
C VAL A 93 7.84 -6.52 -14.57
N ASP A 94 7.68 -5.83 -13.45
CA ASP A 94 8.76 -5.67 -12.49
C ASP A 94 8.68 -6.79 -11.45
N ALA A 95 9.85 -7.35 -11.17
CA ALA A 95 10.04 -8.45 -10.24
C ALA A 95 9.30 -8.17 -8.93
N SER A 96 8.36 -9.04 -8.61
CA SER A 96 7.59 -8.92 -7.38
C SER A 96 8.51 -9.16 -6.18
N PRO A 97 8.37 -8.37 -5.09
CA PRO A 97 9.22 -8.53 -3.91
C PRO A 97 9.14 -9.96 -3.35
N SER A 98 10.27 -10.46 -2.88
CA SER A 98 10.34 -11.74 -2.17
C SER A 98 9.90 -11.57 -0.71
N GLY A 99 9.25 -12.59 -0.15
CA GLY A 99 8.79 -12.59 1.25
C GLY A 99 7.31 -12.26 1.46
N ALA A 100 6.94 -12.09 2.73
CA ALA A 100 5.58 -11.83 3.19
C ALA A 100 5.48 -10.37 3.66
N ILE A 101 4.89 -9.51 2.83
CA ILE A 101 4.74 -8.08 3.15
C ILE A 101 3.74 -7.90 4.30
N PHE A 102 2.67 -8.71 4.33
CA PHE A 102 1.55 -8.59 5.27
C PHE A 102 1.27 -9.95 5.97
N PRO A 103 2.15 -10.40 6.89
CA PRO A 103 2.04 -11.73 7.48
C PRO A 103 0.80 -11.95 8.34
N GLU A 104 0.21 -10.88 8.88
CA GLU A 104 -0.96 -10.89 9.77
C GLU A 104 -2.22 -10.33 9.10
N LEU A 105 -2.28 -10.30 7.76
CA LEU A 105 -3.41 -9.70 7.03
C LEU A 105 -4.68 -10.53 7.19
N GLU A 106 -5.73 -9.96 7.73
CA GLU A 106 -7.02 -10.65 7.91
C GLU A 106 -8.05 -10.23 6.86
N LEU A 107 -8.00 -8.96 6.45
CA LEU A 107 -8.97 -8.36 5.52
C LEU A 107 -8.25 -7.57 4.43
N LEU A 108 -8.51 -7.96 3.19
CA LEU A 108 -8.09 -7.25 1.99
C LEU A 108 -9.31 -6.75 1.21
N TYR A 109 -9.38 -5.45 0.98
CA TYR A 109 -10.38 -4.83 0.12
C TYR A 109 -9.70 -4.10 -1.02
N LEU A 110 -10.02 -4.51 -2.25
CA LEU A 110 -9.50 -3.90 -3.47
C LEU A 110 -10.67 -3.37 -4.29
N ASN A 111 -10.75 -2.05 -4.42
CA ASN A 111 -11.56 -1.39 -5.44
C ASN A 111 -10.65 -0.81 -6.52
N MET A 112 -9.80 -1.68 -7.07
CA MET A 112 -8.85 -1.42 -8.15
C MET A 112 -8.30 -2.74 -8.69
N ARG A 113 -7.62 -2.71 -9.83
CA ARG A 113 -6.84 -3.85 -10.31
C ARG A 113 -5.72 -4.18 -9.31
N TYR A 114 -5.47 -5.48 -9.14
CA TYR A 114 -4.41 -5.97 -8.27
C TYR A 114 -3.02 -5.47 -8.76
N PRO A 115 -2.18 -4.89 -7.88
CA PRO A 115 -1.00 -4.10 -8.28
C PRO A 115 0.28 -4.92 -8.57
N PHE A 116 0.24 -6.24 -8.37
CA PHE A 116 1.35 -7.16 -8.66
C PHE A 116 0.92 -8.24 -9.64
N GLU A 117 1.88 -8.92 -10.25
CA GLU A 117 1.58 -10.06 -11.12
C GLU A 117 1.46 -11.38 -10.35
N ASN A 118 1.98 -11.42 -9.12
CA ASN A 118 2.01 -12.60 -8.27
C ASN A 118 1.17 -12.43 -7.00
N ASP A 119 1.06 -13.50 -6.22
CA ASP A 119 0.33 -13.56 -4.97
C ASP A 119 1.04 -12.90 -3.76
N VAL A 120 1.92 -11.93 -3.96
CA VAL A 120 2.76 -11.38 -2.87
C VAL A 120 1.97 -10.76 -1.71
N LEU A 121 0.77 -10.22 -1.96
CA LEU A 121 -0.10 -9.72 -0.88
C LEU A 121 -0.63 -10.84 0.03
N PHE A 122 -0.66 -12.06 -0.49
CA PHE A 122 -1.21 -13.25 0.16
C PHE A 122 -0.12 -14.13 0.77
N ARG A 123 1.12 -13.97 0.29
CA ARG A 123 2.24 -14.84 0.64
C ARG A 123 2.60 -14.76 2.13
N GLY A 124 2.76 -15.92 2.75
CA GLY A 124 3.18 -16.07 4.14
C GLY A 124 2.16 -15.57 5.17
N ASN A 125 0.94 -15.29 4.73
CA ASN A 125 -0.16 -15.01 5.62
C ASN A 125 -0.57 -16.29 6.38
N LYS A 126 -0.59 -16.22 7.70
CA LYS A 126 -0.95 -17.36 8.56
C LYS A 126 -2.46 -17.51 8.73
N ASN A 127 -3.23 -16.48 8.39
CA ASN A 127 -4.66 -16.43 8.61
C ASN A 127 -5.42 -16.56 7.29
N SER A 128 -6.60 -17.20 7.33
CA SER A 128 -7.51 -17.23 6.19
C SER A 128 -8.04 -15.82 5.92
N LEU A 129 -7.73 -15.27 4.75
CA LEU A 129 -8.25 -13.97 4.34
C LEU A 129 -9.77 -14.00 4.27
N ARG A 130 -10.39 -13.03 4.94
CA ARG A 130 -11.84 -12.86 4.87
C ARG A 130 -12.17 -11.96 3.69
N LEU A 131 -13.07 -12.45 2.83
CA LEU A 131 -13.72 -11.58 1.87
C LEU A 131 -14.57 -10.56 2.65
N PRO A 132 -14.65 -9.30 2.20
CA PRO A 132 -15.58 -8.35 2.80
C PRO A 132 -16.99 -8.90 2.61
N GLU A 133 -17.63 -9.28 3.70
CA GLU A 133 -19.05 -9.61 3.70
C GLU A 133 -19.78 -8.34 3.21
N ASN A 134 -20.41 -8.43 2.03
CA ASN A 134 -21.41 -7.47 1.58
C ASN A 134 -20.91 -6.13 0.96
N THR A 135 -20.06 -6.17 -0.07
CA THR A 135 -20.08 -5.12 -1.09
C THR A 135 -20.79 -5.65 -2.32
N GLY A 136 -21.99 -5.13 -2.61
CA GLY A 136 -22.85 -5.51 -3.73
C GLY A 136 -22.29 -5.21 -5.14
N PHE A 137 -21.01 -5.47 -5.35
CA PHE A 137 -20.35 -5.44 -6.65
C PHE A 137 -20.13 -6.88 -7.12
N ARG A 138 -20.68 -7.19 -8.30
CA ARG A 138 -20.48 -8.43 -9.03
C ARG A 138 -18.98 -8.68 -9.19
N THR A 139 -18.43 -9.64 -8.45
CA THR A 139 -17.08 -10.14 -8.65
C THR A 139 -17.05 -10.90 -9.98
N ASN A 140 -16.30 -10.40 -10.97
CA ASN A 140 -15.78 -11.24 -12.05
C ASN A 140 -14.75 -12.18 -11.42
N SER A 141 -15.25 -13.32 -10.94
CA SER A 141 -14.50 -14.36 -10.26
C SER A 141 -13.52 -15.02 -11.22
N GLN A 142 -12.24 -14.68 -11.13
CA GLN A 142 -11.17 -15.44 -11.81
C GLN A 142 -9.94 -15.73 -10.94
N TYR A 143 -9.98 -15.42 -9.65
CA TYR A 143 -8.88 -15.73 -8.72
C TYR A 143 -9.42 -16.40 -7.45
N ALA A 144 -9.89 -17.63 -7.61
CA ALA A 144 -10.03 -18.56 -6.50
C ALA A 144 -8.75 -19.41 -6.46
N CYS A 145 -7.94 -19.28 -5.42
CA CYS A 145 -6.84 -20.19 -5.18
C CYS A 145 -7.42 -21.59 -4.86
N PRO A 146 -6.99 -22.66 -5.54
CA PRO A 146 -7.35 -24.01 -5.13
C PRO A 146 -6.66 -24.31 -3.78
N LEU A 147 -7.42 -24.96 -2.89
CA LEU A 147 -6.97 -25.50 -1.60
C LEU A 147 -5.89 -26.58 -1.78
#